data_AF-A0A6B3N360-F1
#
_entry.id   AF-A0A6B3N360-F1
#
_cell.length_a   1.000
_cell.length_b   1.000
_cell.length_c   1.000
_cell.angle_alpha   90.00
_cell.angle_beta   90.00
_cell.angle_gamma   90.00
#
_symmetry.space_group_name_H-M   'P 1'
#
loop_
_entity.id
_entity.type
_entity.pdbx_description
1 polymer ?
#
loop_
_entity_poly.entity_id
_entity_poly.type
_entity_poly.pdbx_seq_one_letter_code
_entity_poly.pdbx_strand_id
1 'polypeptide(L)'
;NLLRFKQWLPQAFVKKVFLPVPNPETKFYYGALKKAESIQFKLAPSLLTTHDIYYSLYSRECFPLDWYKITEGEHRTSASDQKSIYIVRIHPKFERNALFENSWVKIAVV
;
A
#
# COMPACT_ATOMS: atom_id res chain seq x y z
N ASN A 1 17.19 0.13 -9.90
CA ASN A 1 16.60 0.21 -8.55
C ASN A 1 16.25 1.67 -8.26
N LEU A 2 14.96 1.99 -8.13
CA LEU A 2 14.43 3.36 -7.94
C LEU A 2 15.09 4.07 -6.73
N LEU A 3 15.51 3.28 -5.74
CA LEU A 3 16.18 3.72 -4.52
C LEU A 3 17.50 4.46 -4.72
N ARG A 4 18.15 4.30 -5.88
CA ARG A 4 19.41 5.02 -6.19
C ARG A 4 19.20 6.53 -6.32
N PHE A 5 17.98 6.97 -6.62
CA PHE A 5 17.63 8.39 -6.80
C PHE A 5 16.99 9.02 -5.57
N LYS A 6 16.97 8.33 -4.41
CA LYS A 6 16.33 8.82 -3.18
C LYS A 6 16.80 10.22 -2.73
N GLN A 7 18.05 10.57 -3.04
CA GLN A 7 18.66 11.86 -2.71
C GLN A 7 18.12 13.02 -3.55
N TRP A 8 17.50 12.73 -4.69
CA TRP A 8 16.93 13.71 -5.60
C TRP A 8 15.39 13.72 -5.57
N LEU A 9 14.78 12.89 -4.72
CA LEU A 9 13.34 12.83 -4.53
C LEU A 9 12.95 13.56 -3.25
N PRO A 10 11.90 14.41 -3.25
CA PRO A 10 11.41 15.06 -2.05
C PRO A 10 11.12 14.04 -0.94
N GLN A 11 11.53 14.31 0.29
CA GLN A 11 11.37 13.37 1.40
C GLN A 11 9.91 12.98 1.62
N ALA A 12 8.97 13.91 1.40
CA ALA A 12 7.54 13.65 1.44
C ALA A 12 7.08 12.66 0.36
N PHE A 13 7.69 12.68 -0.83
CA PHE A 13 7.43 11.70 -1.89
C PHE A 13 7.94 10.31 -1.48
N VAL A 14 9.17 10.23 -0.97
CA VAL A 14 9.75 8.96 -0.51
C VAL A 14 8.91 8.35 0.61
N LYS A 15 8.51 9.13 1.62
CA LYS A 15 7.65 8.65 2.73
C LYS A 15 6.24 8.24 2.31
N LYS A 16 5.70 8.82 1.23
CA LYS A 16 4.38 8.45 0.70
C LYS A 16 4.45 7.17 -0.15
N VAL A 17 5.52 6.99 -0.92
CA VAL A 17 5.72 5.81 -1.79
C VAL A 17 6.23 4.60 -0.99
N PHE A 18 7.08 4.83 0.03
CA PHE A 18 7.54 3.80 0.97
C PHE A 18 6.57 3.69 2.14
N LEU A 19 5.64 2.73 2.04
CA LEU A 19 4.85 2.32 3.20
C LEU A 19 5.75 1.66 4.26
N PRO A 20 5.37 1.79 5.55
CA PRO A 20 6.15 1.36 6.72
C PRO A 20 6.40 -0.15 6.73
N VAL A 21 7.35 -0.54 7.60
CA VAL A 21 7.79 -1.89 7.98
C VAL A 21 6.74 -2.98 7.68
N PRO A 22 7.12 -4.13 7.07
CA PRO A 22 6.18 -5.21 6.82
C PRO A 22 5.46 -5.61 8.11
N ASN A 23 4.17 -5.26 8.20
CA ASN A 23 3.29 -5.75 9.25
C ASN A 23 2.83 -7.15 8.80
N PRO A 24 3.11 -8.22 9.57
CA PRO A 24 2.70 -9.59 9.25
C PRO A 24 1.20 -9.75 8.96
N GLU A 25 0.38 -8.86 9.50
CA GLU A 25 -1.07 -8.85 9.33
C GLU A 25 -1.52 -8.19 8.01
N THR A 26 -0.60 -7.58 7.26
CA THR A 26 -0.91 -6.99 5.95
C THR A 26 -1.22 -8.09 4.96
N LYS A 27 -2.42 -8.06 4.39
CA LYS A 27 -2.80 -8.97 3.31
C LYS A 27 -2.48 -8.34 1.96
N PHE A 28 -1.93 -9.15 1.06
CA PHE A 28 -1.56 -8.74 -0.29
C PHE A 28 -2.40 -9.50 -1.32
N TYR A 29 -2.97 -8.77 -2.27
CA TYR A 29 -3.55 -9.32 -3.48
C TYR A 29 -2.80 -8.73 -4.67
N TYR A 30 -2.50 -9.54 -5.67
CA TYR A 30 -1.75 -9.09 -6.83
C TYR A 30 -2.16 -9.86 -8.07
N GLY A 31 -1.92 -9.26 -9.22
CA GLY A 31 -2.24 -9.84 -10.52
C GLY A 31 -1.76 -8.97 -11.66
N ALA A 32 -2.15 -9.34 -12.86
CA ALA A 32 -1.83 -8.60 -14.08
C ALA A 32 -3.10 -8.05 -14.73
N LEU A 33 -2.98 -6.89 -15.37
CA LEU A 33 -4.00 -6.29 -16.23
C LEU A 33 -3.46 -6.20 -17.66
N LYS A 34 -4.33 -6.47 -18.63
CA LYS A 34 -4.11 -6.13 -20.03
C LYS A 34 -4.50 -4.68 -20.27
N LYS A 35 -4.12 -4.18 -21.44
CA LYS A 35 -4.56 -2.87 -21.93
C LYS A 35 -6.10 -2.81 -21.94
N ALA A 36 -6.62 -1.68 -21.50
CA ALA A 36 -8.03 -1.35 -21.33
C ALA A 36 -8.78 -2.14 -20.23
N GLU A 37 -8.12 -3.00 -19.45
CA GLU A 37 -8.73 -3.65 -18.30
C GLU A 37 -8.66 -2.75 -17.05
N SER A 38 -9.64 -2.92 -16.16
CA SER A 38 -9.75 -2.21 -14.88
C SER A 38 -10.19 -3.17 -13.79
N ILE A 39 -9.82 -2.89 -12.55
CA ILE A 39 -10.30 -3.61 -11.36
C ILE A 39 -11.52 -2.90 -10.78
N GLN A 40 -12.54 -3.70 -10.44
CA GLN A 40 -13.67 -3.27 -9.63
C GLN A 40 -13.57 -3.87 -8.23
N PHE A 41 -13.68 -3.01 -7.22
CA PHE A 41 -13.66 -3.37 -5.82
C PHE A 41 -15.08 -3.32 -5.26
N LYS A 42 -15.43 -4.34 -4.48
CA LYS A 42 -16.61 -4.40 -3.63
C LYS A 42 -16.16 -4.82 -2.24
N LEU A 43 -16.15 -3.87 -1.32
CA LEU A 43 -15.55 -3.98 0.01
C LEU A 43 -16.64 -3.87 1.06
N ALA A 44 -16.56 -4.72 2.09
CA ALA A 44 -17.44 -4.58 3.24
C ALA A 44 -17.14 -3.26 3.98
N PRO A 45 -18.16 -2.48 4.40
CA PRO A 45 -17.94 -1.25 5.15
C PRO A 45 -17.08 -1.43 6.42
N SER A 46 -17.22 -2.59 7.09
CA SER A 46 -16.42 -2.95 8.28
C SER A 46 -14.93 -3.14 7.98
N LEU A 47 -14.55 -3.42 6.73
CA LEU A 47 -13.16 -3.49 6.32
C LEU A 47 -12.53 -2.10 6.27
N LEU A 48 -13.28 -1.10 5.76
CA LEU A 48 -12.82 0.29 5.66
C LEU A 48 -12.71 0.98 7.02
N THR A 49 -13.44 0.50 8.04
CA THR A 49 -13.30 1.00 9.42
C THR A 49 -12.03 0.46 10.07
N THR A 50 -11.73 -0.83 9.91
CA THR A 50 -10.64 -1.53 10.59
C THR A 50 -9.31 -1.51 9.84
N HIS A 51 -9.32 -1.37 8.51
CA HIS A 51 -8.14 -1.47 7.66
C HIS A 51 -8.04 -0.29 6.69
N ASP A 52 -6.80 0.03 6.35
CA ASP A 52 -6.45 0.87 5.21
C ASP A 52 -6.14 0.01 3.99
N ILE A 53 -6.73 0.36 2.85
CA ILE A 53 -6.57 -0.38 1.60
C ILE A 53 -5.85 0.49 0.60
N TYR A 54 -4.72 0.01 0.08
CA TYR A 54 -3.89 0.72 -0.89
C TYR A 54 -3.83 -0.05 -2.20
N TYR A 55 -4.12 0.64 -3.31
CA TYR A 55 -3.92 0.15 -4.65
C TYR A 55 -2.60 0.69 -5.21
N SER A 56 -1.87 -0.13 -5.95
CA SER A 56 -0.67 0.27 -6.67
C SER A 56 -0.58 -0.48 -7.98
N LEU A 57 -0.36 0.25 -9.06
CA LEU A 57 -0.21 -0.25 -10.42
C LEU A 57 1.21 -0.01 -10.89
N TYR A 58 1.80 -1.01 -11.52
CA TYR A 58 3.14 -0.99 -12.05
C TYR A 58 3.17 -1.42 -13.51
N SER A 59 4.13 -0.91 -14.28
CA SER A 59 4.50 -1.50 -15.56
C SER A 59 5.15 -2.87 -15.34
N ARG A 60 5.35 -3.66 -16.41
CA ARG A 60 6.06 -4.95 -16.31
C ARG A 60 7.49 -4.81 -15.80
N GLU A 61 8.10 -3.66 -16.00
CA GLU A 61 9.43 -3.29 -15.56
C GLU A 61 9.44 -2.70 -14.14
N CYS A 62 8.32 -2.85 -13.40
CA CYS A 62 8.12 -2.39 -12.03
C CYS A 62 8.19 -0.87 -11.85
N PHE A 63 7.92 -0.07 -12.90
CA PHE A 63 7.73 1.37 -12.75
C PHE A 63 6.33 1.67 -12.21
N PRO A 64 6.19 2.51 -11.17
CA PRO A 64 4.88 2.89 -10.66
C PRO A 64 4.12 3.71 -11.70
N LEU A 65 2.91 3.26 -12.06
CA LEU A 65 2.01 3.92 -13.00
C LEU A 65 0.90 4.68 -12.28
N ASP A 66 0.36 4.10 -11.21
CA ASP A 66 -0.71 4.71 -10.41
C ASP A 66 -0.67 4.15 -8.99
N TRP A 67 -1.06 4.94 -8.00
CA TRP A 67 -1.20 4.47 -6.63
C TRP A 67 -2.10 5.41 -5.81
N TYR A 68 -2.95 4.85 -4.97
CA TYR A 68 -3.78 5.62 -4.05
C TYR A 68 -4.43 4.70 -3.00
N LYS A 69 -4.99 5.33 -1.96
CA LYS A 69 -5.81 4.68 -0.94
C LYS A 69 -7.25 4.57 -1.42
N ILE A 70 -7.87 3.40 -1.26
CA ILE A 70 -9.31 3.20 -1.50
C ILE A 70 -10.06 3.57 -0.23
N THR A 71 -11.03 4.47 -0.34
CA THR A 71 -11.80 5.01 0.79
C THR A 71 -13.28 4.63 0.75
N GLU A 72 -13.74 4.03 -0.34
CA GLU A 72 -15.15 3.75 -0.62
C GLU A 72 -15.40 2.24 -0.75
N GLY A 73 -16.62 1.81 -0.41
CA GLY A 73 -17.01 0.40 -0.44
C GLY A 73 -17.12 -0.16 -1.85
N GLU A 74 -17.53 0.67 -2.81
CA GLU A 74 -17.47 0.38 -4.23
C GLU A 74 -16.46 1.32 -4.88
N HIS A 75 -15.48 0.76 -5.59
CA HIS A 75 -14.47 1.57 -6.26
C HIS A 75 -14.05 0.93 -7.57
N ARG A 76 -13.80 1.73 -8.60
CA ARG A 76 -13.28 1.24 -9.88
C ARG A 76 -12.02 2.01 -10.25
N THR A 77 -10.97 1.26 -10.56
CA THR A 77 -9.72 1.83 -11.08
C THR A 77 -9.91 2.35 -12.50
N SER A 78 -9.07 3.31 -12.90
CA SER A 78 -8.89 3.67 -14.30
C SER A 78 -8.45 2.44 -15.11
N ALA A 79 -8.89 2.37 -16.37
CA ALA A 79 -8.45 1.33 -17.28
C ALA A 79 -6.94 1.48 -17.55
N SER A 80 -6.22 0.37 -17.54
CA SER A 80 -4.78 0.40 -17.80
C SER A 80 -4.49 0.74 -19.26
N ASP A 81 -3.52 1.61 -19.50
CA ASP A 81 -3.09 1.97 -20.86
C ASP A 81 -2.20 0.90 -21.51
N GLN A 82 -1.67 -0.01 -20.69
CA GLN A 82 -0.69 -1.02 -21.09
C GLN A 82 -0.79 -2.32 -20.28
N LYS A 83 0.07 -3.30 -20.59
CA LYS A 83 0.20 -4.50 -19.74
C LYS A 83 0.87 -4.11 -18.43
N SER A 84 0.19 -4.38 -17.32
CA SER A 84 0.57 -3.87 -16.01
C SER A 84 0.36 -4.93 -14.93
N ILE A 85 1.00 -4.72 -13.78
CA ILE A 85 0.92 -5.57 -12.60
C ILE A 85 0.36 -4.70 -11.48
N TYR A 86 -0.65 -5.20 -10.77
CA TYR A 86 -1.20 -4.48 -9.62
C TYR A 86 -0.88 -5.20 -8.31
N ILE A 87 -0.81 -4.42 -7.24
CA ILE A 87 -0.74 -4.88 -5.86
C ILE A 87 -1.77 -4.11 -5.05
N VAL A 88 -2.64 -4.82 -4.36
CA VAL A 88 -3.56 -4.31 -3.35
C VAL A 88 -3.03 -4.74 -1.99
N ARG A 89 -2.90 -3.76 -1.09
CA ARG A 89 -2.42 -3.96 0.28
C ARG A 89 -3.55 -3.62 1.22
N ILE A 90 -3.99 -4.59 2.01
CA ILE A 90 -4.96 -4.39 3.08
C ILE A 90 -4.19 -4.42 4.39
N HIS A 91 -4.03 -3.24 4.99
CA HIS A 91 -3.21 -3.02 6.17
C HIS A 91 -4.12 -2.69 7.36
N PRO A 92 -4.03 -3.41 8.50
CA PRO A 92 -4.79 -3.03 9.68
C PRO A 92 -4.46 -1.59 10.06
N LYS A 93 -5.49 -0.81 10.41
CA LYS A 93 -5.23 0.48 11.02
C LYS A 93 -4.59 0.21 12.37
N PHE A 94 -3.46 0.86 12.63
CA PHE A 94 -2.91 0.90 13.98
C PHE A 94 -3.88 1.71 14.85
N GLU A 95 -4.81 1.05 15.54
CA GLU A 95 -5.54 1.67 16.64
C GLU A 95 -4.55 1.91 17.79
N ARG A 96 -4.03 3.12 17.83
CA ARG A 96 -3.08 3.61 18.83
C ARG A 96 -3.78 3.88 20.19
N ASN A 97 -4.69 3.00 20.63
CA ASN A 97 -5.34 3.10 21.94
C ASN A 97 -4.60 2.33 23.04
N ALA A 98 -3.65 1.46 22.70
CA ALA A 98 -2.65 1.02 23.67
C ALA A 98 -1.51 2.03 23.67
N LEU A 99 -1.41 2.83 24.75
CA LEU A 99 -0.22 3.62 25.02
C LEU A 99 0.98 2.67 25.06
N PHE A 100 2.02 2.98 24.29
CA PHE A 100 3.28 2.23 24.34
C PHE A 100 3.84 2.29 25.76
N GLU A 101 3.89 1.15 26.46
CA GLU A 101 4.50 1.09 27.79
C GLU A 101 6.01 0.85 27.67
N ASN A 102 6.80 1.78 28.21
CA ASN A 102 8.26 1.65 28.29
C ASN A 102 8.74 0.41 29.10
N SER A 103 7.84 -0.25 29.84
CA SER A 103 8.10 -1.49 30.56
C SER A 103 8.32 -2.71 29.65
N TRP A 104 7.91 -2.63 28.38
CA TRP A 104 7.91 -3.76 27.44
C TRP A 104 9.24 -3.94 26.69
N VAL A 105 10.16 -3.00 26.80
CA VAL A 105 11.45 -3.05 26.12
C VAL A 105 12.57 -2.94 27.15
N LYS A 106 13.28 -4.05 27.38
CA LYS A 106 14.58 -4.04 28.04
C LYS A 106 15.66 -4.29 26.99
N ILE A 107 16.36 -3.22 26.62
CA ILE A 107 17.55 -3.31 25.78
C ILE A 107 18.76 -3.17 26.69
N ALA A 108 19.57 -4.22 26.74
CA ALA A 108 20.92 -4.16 27.27
C ALA A 108 21.89 -4.25 26.08
N VAL A 109 22.91 -3.40 26.08
CA VAL A 109 24.06 -3.58 25.20
C VAL A 109 24.95 -4.62 25.87
N VAL A 110 25.25 -5.71 25.17
CA VAL A 110 26.28 -6.69 25.56
C VAL A 110 27.49 -6.47 24.67
#